data_AF-A0A0L0DKH8-F1
#
_entry.id   AF-A0A0L0DKH8-F1
#
_cell.length_a   1.000
_cell.length_b   1.000
_cell.length_c   1.000
_cell.angle_alpha   90.00
_cell.angle_beta   90.00
_cell.angle_gamma   90.00
#
_symmetry.space_group_name_H-M   'P 1'
#
loop_
_entity.id
_entity.type
_entity.pdbx_description
1 polymer ?
#
loop_
_entity_poly.entity_id
_entity_poly.type
_entity_poly.pdbx_seq_one_letter_code
_entity_poly.pdbx_strand_id
1 'polypeptide(L)'
;MRSVTSAVTGLECNGIGFAGEYVLFWALGPIMLAALALAFAAVRLSFKSHAARSPVGGTAVGLLAAARTAAQLRAAATKYALVTFYLFVYPLVARSLTLFACVPEQVSHPQASYLASAPWLRCGSSEQVSLALSSGAVLLLVAAAVTVIALQMRSAVVDGRDTTAYAFLYAGFVHRAWWFEGVVLARRVGVAVFASLLPPGTVFASPALQAVVVAFLLVLLFVRPNRTNLALQLEAAATVTALISVVLVQNMLYTATKSSLAAMTLLVIVLNGAVIAALTAGLLAPLFVLLRGR
;
A
#
# COMPACT_ATOMS: atom_id res chain seq x y z
N MET A 1 35.50 32.41 -4.79
CA MET A 1 34.09 31.94 -4.88
C MET A 1 34.03 30.81 -5.88
N ARG A 2 34.00 29.55 -5.42
CA ARG A 2 33.78 28.40 -6.30
C ARG A 2 32.28 28.28 -6.53
N SER A 3 31.85 28.43 -7.77
CA SER A 3 30.50 28.08 -8.18
C SER A 3 30.29 26.59 -7.93
N VAL A 4 29.47 26.27 -6.93
CA VAL A 4 28.93 24.94 -6.75
C VAL A 4 27.96 24.73 -7.91
N THR A 5 28.46 24.13 -9.00
CA THR A 5 27.58 23.58 -10.03
C THR A 5 26.90 22.36 -9.41
N SER A 6 25.71 22.59 -8.85
CA SER A 6 24.77 21.55 -8.47
C SER A 6 24.68 20.56 -9.62
N ALA A 7 25.04 19.31 -9.36
CA ALA A 7 24.89 18.24 -10.34
C ALA A 7 23.40 18.11 -10.64
N VAL A 8 22.99 18.70 -11.76
CA VAL A 8 21.63 18.65 -12.30
C VAL A 8 21.28 17.18 -12.46
N THR A 9 20.41 16.69 -11.58
CA THR A 9 19.87 15.33 -11.68
C THR A 9 19.05 15.25 -12.97
N GLY A 10 19.14 14.14 -13.71
CA GLY A 10 18.57 14.01 -15.07
C GLY A 10 17.05 14.28 -15.20
N LEU A 11 16.32 14.50 -14.11
CA LEU A 11 14.91 14.89 -14.10
C LEU A 11 14.67 16.42 -14.05
N GLU A 12 15.64 17.24 -13.67
CA GLU A 12 15.53 18.71 -13.75
C GLU A 12 15.41 19.20 -15.21
N CYS A 13 15.88 18.40 -16.17
CA CYS A 13 15.73 18.68 -17.61
C CYS A 13 14.27 18.66 -18.11
N ASN A 14 13.30 18.17 -17.32
CA ASN A 14 11.87 18.15 -17.69
C ASN A 14 10.99 19.07 -16.84
N GLY A 15 11.56 19.94 -15.99
CA GLY A 15 10.81 20.95 -15.23
C GLY A 15 9.90 20.42 -14.12
N ILE A 16 9.92 19.11 -13.83
CA ILE A 16 9.20 18.50 -12.71
C ILE A 16 10.14 18.49 -11.51
N GLY A 17 10.08 19.55 -10.70
CA GLY A 17 10.87 19.63 -9.47
C GLY A 17 10.48 18.52 -8.49
N PHE A 18 11.49 17.75 -8.04
CA PHE A 18 11.36 16.69 -7.04
C PHE A 18 10.57 17.13 -5.80
N ALA A 19 10.69 18.41 -5.44
CA ALA A 19 9.98 19.04 -4.34
C ALA A 19 8.44 18.95 -4.46
N GLY A 20 7.85 18.96 -5.67
CA GLY A 20 6.40 18.94 -5.87
C GLY A 20 5.76 17.59 -5.50
N GLU A 21 6.29 16.49 -6.04
CA GLU A 21 5.86 15.14 -5.67
C GLU A 21 6.20 14.84 -4.20
N TYR A 22 7.33 15.35 -3.71
CA TYR A 22 7.77 15.17 -2.34
C TYR A 22 6.87 15.88 -1.33
N VAL A 23 6.46 17.13 -1.59
CA VAL A 23 5.52 17.88 -0.74
C VAL A 23 4.14 17.24 -0.75
N LEU A 24 3.66 16.76 -1.90
CA LEU A 24 2.39 16.04 -1.98
C LEU A 24 2.42 14.74 -1.16
N PHE A 25 3.53 14.01 -1.21
CA PHE A 25 3.75 12.77 -0.47
C PHE A 25 3.95 13.01 1.04
N TRP A 26 4.71 14.05 1.40
CA TRP A 26 4.88 14.52 2.78
C TRP A 26 3.60 15.09 3.37
N ALA A 27 2.70 15.64 2.55
CA ALA A 27 1.39 16.07 2.99
C ALA A 27 0.46 14.86 3.13
N LEU A 28 0.50 13.88 2.22
CA LEU A 28 -0.37 12.71 2.21
C LEU A 28 -0.35 11.90 3.51
N GLY A 29 0.83 11.61 4.08
CA GLY A 29 0.95 10.87 5.35
C GLY A 29 0.28 11.57 6.54
N PRO A 30 0.70 12.78 6.92
CA PRO A 30 0.06 13.57 7.98
C PRO A 30 -1.36 14.02 7.63
N ILE A 31 -1.74 14.23 6.37
CA ILE A 31 -3.16 14.47 6.00
C ILE A 31 -3.98 13.22 6.24
N MET A 32 -3.48 12.03 5.90
CA MET A 32 -4.14 10.75 6.19
C MET A 32 -4.28 10.52 7.70
N LEU A 33 -3.22 10.79 8.48
CA LEU A 33 -3.23 10.68 9.93
C LEU A 33 -4.09 11.78 10.59
N ALA A 34 -4.07 13.00 10.07
CA ALA A 34 -4.91 14.11 10.52
C ALA A 34 -6.37 13.85 10.15
N ALA A 35 -6.67 13.24 9.00
CA ALA A 35 -8.03 12.83 8.64
C ALA A 35 -8.53 11.73 9.58
N LEU A 36 -7.69 10.75 9.93
CA LEU A 36 -7.98 9.75 10.96
C LEU A 36 -8.19 10.38 12.34
N ALA A 37 -7.33 11.31 12.74
CA ALA A 37 -7.41 12.00 14.03
C ALA A 37 -8.60 12.96 14.10
N LEU A 38 -8.89 13.70 13.03
CA LEU A 38 -10.06 14.58 12.90
C LEU A 38 -11.34 13.77 12.87
N ALA A 39 -11.38 12.63 12.19
CA ALA A 39 -12.52 11.71 12.29
C ALA A 39 -12.71 11.23 13.73
N PHE A 40 -11.63 10.91 14.44
CA PHE A 40 -11.70 10.51 15.85
C PHE A 40 -12.12 11.65 16.79
N ALA A 41 -11.65 12.87 16.55
CA ALA A 41 -11.94 14.07 17.33
C ALA A 41 -13.35 14.60 17.07
N ALA A 42 -13.78 14.70 15.81
CA ALA A 42 -15.13 15.07 15.41
C ALA A 42 -16.15 14.14 16.06
N VAL A 43 -15.88 12.84 16.09
CA VAL A 43 -16.75 11.88 16.77
C VAL A 43 -16.79 12.11 18.29
N ARG A 44 -15.63 12.36 18.94
CA ARG A 44 -15.62 12.73 20.37
C ARG A 44 -16.40 14.01 20.65
N LEU A 45 -16.33 14.99 19.77
CA LEU A 45 -17.03 16.27 19.89
C LEU A 45 -18.54 16.14 19.63
N SER A 46 -18.96 15.29 18.69
CA SER A 46 -20.38 14.95 18.48
C SER A 46 -20.98 14.25 19.70
N PHE A 47 -20.21 13.38 20.38
CA PHE A 47 -20.63 12.78 21.66
C PHE A 47 -20.80 13.82 22.78
N LYS A 48 -19.84 14.74 22.91
CA LYS A 48 -19.92 15.81 23.93
C LYS A 48 -21.05 16.82 23.65
N SER A 49 -21.27 17.18 22.39
CA SER A 49 -22.30 18.16 22.00
C SER A 49 -23.72 17.60 22.07
N HIS A 50 -23.94 16.31 21.78
CA HIS A 50 -25.24 15.67 22.03
C HIS A 50 -25.52 15.48 23.53
N ALA A 51 -24.51 15.19 24.35
CA ALA A 51 -24.65 15.15 25.80
C ALA A 51 -24.99 16.52 26.41
N ALA A 52 -24.50 17.62 25.80
CA ALA A 52 -24.72 18.99 26.29
C ALA A 52 -26.01 19.65 25.76
N ARG A 53 -26.55 19.22 24.61
CA ARG A 53 -27.74 19.82 23.96
C ARG A 53 -29.09 19.20 24.34
N SER A 54 -29.14 18.29 25.31
CA SER A 54 -30.39 17.70 25.74
C SER A 54 -30.85 18.17 27.13
N PRO A 55 -31.12 19.46 27.36
CA PRO A 55 -32.15 19.86 28.30
C PRO A 55 -33.52 19.78 27.60
N VAL A 56 -34.39 18.93 28.15
CA VAL A 56 -35.86 18.93 27.98
C VAL A 56 -36.43 18.32 26.68
N GLY A 57 -36.99 17.09 26.79
CA GLY A 57 -38.16 16.68 25.99
C GLY A 57 -37.98 15.62 24.88
N GLY A 58 -36.78 15.11 24.61
CA GLY A 58 -36.58 14.06 23.60
C GLY A 58 -36.87 12.67 24.16
N THR A 59 -37.87 11.97 23.62
CA THR A 59 -38.15 10.56 23.95
C THR A 59 -36.87 9.72 23.85
N ALA A 60 -36.60 8.84 24.83
CA ALA A 60 -35.40 8.01 24.90
C ALA A 60 -35.09 7.26 23.58
N VAL A 61 -36.14 6.99 22.80
CA VAL A 61 -36.10 6.38 21.46
C VAL A 61 -35.36 7.26 20.43
N GLY A 62 -35.55 8.58 20.44
CA GLY A 62 -34.88 9.51 19.52
C GLY A 62 -33.38 9.67 19.81
N LEU A 63 -33.01 9.70 21.10
CA LEU A 63 -31.61 9.72 21.54
C LEU A 63 -30.88 8.42 21.19
N LEU A 64 -31.53 7.27 21.36
CA LEU A 64 -30.98 5.97 20.97
C LEU A 64 -30.84 5.85 19.44
N ALA A 65 -31.80 6.37 18.68
CA ALA A 65 -31.72 6.41 17.22
C ALA A 65 -30.52 7.27 16.78
N ALA A 66 -30.41 8.50 17.25
CA ALA A 66 -29.30 9.41 16.91
C ALA A 66 -27.92 8.86 17.33
N ALA A 67 -27.82 8.24 18.51
CA ALA A 67 -26.59 7.60 18.98
C ALA A 67 -26.17 6.42 18.09
N ARG A 68 -27.13 5.62 17.60
CA ARG A 68 -26.87 4.54 16.64
C ARG A 68 -26.40 5.07 15.29
N THR A 69 -27.03 6.12 14.76
CA THR A 69 -26.61 6.72 13.48
C THR A 69 -25.20 7.30 13.58
N ALA A 70 -24.88 7.99 14.69
CA ALA A 70 -23.54 8.52 14.93
C ALA A 70 -22.48 7.40 15.07
N ALA A 71 -22.82 6.30 15.75
CA ALA A 71 -21.93 5.14 15.87
C ALA A 71 -21.69 4.45 14.51
N GLN A 72 -22.73 4.32 13.69
CA GLN A 72 -22.62 3.78 12.32
C GLN A 72 -21.77 4.66 11.42
N LEU A 73 -21.98 5.98 11.45
CA LEU A 73 -21.16 6.94 10.70
C LEU A 73 -19.70 6.90 11.14
N ARG A 74 -19.42 6.81 12.46
CA ARG A 74 -18.07 6.62 12.99
C ARG A 74 -17.43 5.34 12.43
N ALA A 75 -18.15 4.22 12.51
CA ALA A 75 -17.64 2.94 12.06
C ALA A 75 -17.34 2.95 10.55
N ALA A 76 -18.24 3.54 9.75
CA ALA A 76 -18.06 3.71 8.31
C ALA A 76 -16.85 4.61 7.99
N ALA A 77 -16.77 5.81 8.59
CA ALA A 77 -15.65 6.73 8.39
C ALA A 77 -14.30 6.09 8.76
N THR A 78 -14.26 5.39 9.90
CA THR A 78 -13.06 4.66 10.35
C THR A 78 -12.68 3.56 9.35
N LYS A 79 -13.67 2.79 8.87
CA LYS A 79 -13.44 1.74 7.85
C LYS A 79 -12.86 2.33 6.57
N TYR A 80 -13.44 3.40 6.03
CA TYR A 80 -12.93 4.03 4.81
C TYR A 80 -11.53 4.61 5.02
N ALA A 81 -11.26 5.25 6.15
CA ALA A 81 -9.92 5.76 6.46
C ALA A 81 -8.88 4.63 6.54
N LEU A 82 -9.23 3.49 7.14
CA LEU A 82 -8.38 2.30 7.20
C LEU A 82 -8.15 1.68 5.81
N VAL A 83 -9.19 1.60 4.97
CA VAL A 83 -9.07 1.12 3.59
C VAL A 83 -8.11 2.01 2.81
N THR A 84 -8.28 3.34 2.90
CA THR A 84 -7.38 4.29 2.26
C THR A 84 -5.96 4.11 2.77
N PHE A 85 -5.75 4.08 4.10
CA PHE A 85 -4.42 3.85 4.67
C PHE A 85 -3.78 2.57 4.14
N TYR A 86 -4.53 1.46 4.14
CA TYR A 86 -4.09 0.16 3.65
C TYR A 86 -3.65 0.17 2.18
N LEU A 87 -4.35 0.91 1.31
CA LEU A 87 -3.96 1.10 -0.09
C LEU A 87 -2.66 1.91 -0.23
N PHE A 88 -2.43 2.88 0.67
CA PHE A 88 -1.25 3.73 0.64
C PHE A 88 -0.02 3.14 1.34
N VAL A 89 -0.12 2.07 2.14
CA VAL A 89 1.06 1.50 2.82
C VAL A 89 2.16 1.11 1.84
N TYR A 90 1.83 0.37 0.77
CA TYR A 90 2.82 -0.05 -0.23
C TYR A 90 3.52 1.12 -0.93
N PRO A 91 2.81 2.07 -1.58
CA PRO A 91 3.47 3.19 -2.24
C PRO A 91 4.23 4.08 -1.27
N LEU A 92 3.75 4.24 -0.02
CA LEU A 92 4.47 4.97 1.02
C LEU A 92 5.81 4.29 1.33
N VAL A 93 5.80 3.00 1.63
CA VAL A 93 7.01 2.25 1.95
C VAL A 93 7.98 2.22 0.77
N ALA A 94 7.50 1.90 -0.43
CA ALA A 94 8.34 1.81 -1.62
C ALA A 94 9.06 3.13 -1.91
N ARG A 95 8.32 4.26 -1.92
CA ARG A 95 8.90 5.58 -2.18
C ARG A 95 9.82 6.04 -1.06
N SER A 96 9.44 5.84 0.21
CA SER A 96 10.33 6.15 1.33
C SER A 96 11.66 5.39 1.23
N LEU A 97 11.63 4.12 0.82
CA LEU A 97 12.84 3.31 0.68
C LEU A 97 13.73 3.75 -0.49
N THR A 98 13.15 4.26 -1.59
CA THR A 98 13.97 4.77 -2.71
C THR A 98 14.87 5.95 -2.32
N LEU A 99 14.51 6.70 -1.26
CA LEU A 99 15.29 7.86 -0.80
C LEU A 99 16.54 7.46 -0.01
N PHE A 100 16.65 6.18 0.38
CA PHE A 100 17.86 5.64 0.98
C PHE A 100 18.86 5.16 -0.08
N ALA A 101 18.43 4.96 -1.32
CA ALA A 101 19.30 4.53 -2.42
C ALA A 101 20.23 5.67 -2.86
N CYS A 102 21.54 5.44 -2.84
CA CYS A 102 22.55 6.44 -3.24
C CYS A 102 23.70 5.78 -4.00
N VAL A 103 24.44 6.58 -4.78
CA VAL A 103 25.63 6.15 -5.52
C VAL A 103 26.89 6.79 -4.92
N PRO A 104 27.96 6.01 -4.68
CA PRO A 104 29.17 6.51 -4.00
C PRO A 104 30.05 7.43 -4.86
N GLU A 105 29.98 7.35 -6.20
CA GLU A 105 30.83 8.14 -7.12
C GLU A 105 30.05 9.14 -7.98
N GLN A 106 30.74 10.20 -8.40
CA GLN A 106 30.24 11.11 -9.45
C GLN A 106 30.18 10.36 -10.78
N VAL A 107 28.98 10.16 -11.31
CA VAL A 107 28.76 9.53 -12.62
C VAL A 107 29.53 10.30 -13.68
N SER A 108 30.56 9.68 -14.26
CA SER A 108 31.49 10.29 -15.22
C SER A 108 30.83 10.70 -16.54
N HIS A 109 29.65 10.14 -16.86
CA HIS A 109 28.87 10.49 -18.06
C HIS A 109 27.37 10.66 -17.73
N PRO A 110 26.93 11.85 -17.26
CA PRO A 110 25.54 12.09 -16.89
C PRO A 110 24.53 12.02 -18.05
N GLN A 111 25.01 12.09 -19.31
CA GLN A 111 24.17 12.08 -20.51
C GLN A 111 24.00 10.70 -21.17
N ALA A 112 24.73 9.66 -20.73
CA ALA A 112 24.85 8.41 -21.49
C ALA A 112 23.71 7.40 -21.29
N SER A 113 22.79 7.60 -20.35
CA SER A 113 21.60 6.75 -20.28
C SER A 113 20.46 7.41 -19.51
N TYR A 114 19.52 7.97 -20.27
CA TYR A 114 18.19 8.36 -19.81
C TYR A 114 17.41 7.18 -19.19
N LEU A 115 17.83 5.94 -19.43
CA LEU A 115 17.28 4.71 -18.86
C LEU A 115 17.97 4.29 -17.54
N ALA A 116 19.12 4.88 -17.19
CA ALA A 116 19.83 4.62 -15.92
C ALA A 116 19.50 5.67 -14.84
N SER A 117 18.88 6.79 -15.21
CA SER A 117 18.52 7.89 -14.30
C SER A 117 17.21 7.61 -13.57
N ALA A 118 17.18 6.56 -12.74
CA ALA A 118 16.51 6.73 -11.46
C ALA A 118 17.31 7.78 -10.66
N PRO A 119 16.68 8.62 -9.85
CA PRO A 119 17.35 9.74 -9.18
C PRO A 119 18.23 9.21 -8.04
N TRP A 120 19.48 8.85 -8.35
CA TRP A 120 20.45 8.43 -7.36
C TRP A 120 21.06 9.67 -6.70
N LEU A 121 20.75 9.86 -5.42
CA LEU A 121 21.37 10.91 -4.61
C LEU A 121 22.85 10.57 -4.37
N ARG A 122 23.70 11.60 -4.28
CA ARG A 122 25.11 11.40 -3.92
C ARG A 122 25.20 10.92 -2.48
N CYS A 123 25.90 9.82 -2.25
CA CYS A 123 26.10 9.32 -0.89
C CYS A 123 26.84 10.36 -0.01
N GLY A 124 26.30 10.65 1.17
CA GLY A 124 26.89 11.53 2.17
C GLY A 124 26.61 13.03 2.00
N SER A 125 25.76 13.45 1.05
CA SER A 125 25.36 14.86 0.95
C SER A 125 24.40 15.25 2.09
N SER A 126 24.44 16.51 2.52
CA SER A 126 23.50 17.04 3.53
C SER A 126 22.04 16.92 3.08
N GLU A 127 21.78 17.03 1.78
CA GLU A 127 20.47 16.82 1.16
C GLU A 127 20.01 15.38 1.29
N GLN A 128 20.88 14.40 0.98
CA GLN A 128 20.56 12.98 1.14
C GLN A 128 20.27 12.65 2.61
N VAL A 129 21.07 13.16 3.55
CA VAL A 129 20.85 12.92 4.99
C VAL A 129 19.49 13.49 5.43
N SER A 130 19.13 14.70 4.99
CA SER A 130 17.82 15.30 5.27
C SER A 130 16.65 14.48 4.70
N LEU A 131 16.79 13.99 3.47
CA LEU A 131 15.80 13.15 2.79
C LEU A 131 15.67 11.75 3.41
N ALA A 132 16.79 11.14 3.81
CA ALA A 132 16.82 9.86 4.51
C ALA A 132 16.20 9.94 5.92
N LEU A 133 16.47 11.03 6.66
CA LEU A 133 15.87 11.25 7.98
C LEU A 133 14.34 11.43 7.87
N SER A 134 13.90 12.27 6.92
CA SER A 134 12.49 12.55 6.71
C SER A 134 11.72 11.31 6.23
N SER A 135 12.28 10.53 5.31
CA SER A 135 11.69 9.25 4.87
C SER A 135 11.69 8.18 5.97
N GLY A 136 12.75 8.13 6.80
CA GLY A 136 12.81 7.27 7.99
C GLY A 136 11.70 7.58 8.99
N ALA A 137 11.39 8.85 9.22
CA ALA A 137 10.27 9.25 10.07
C ALA A 137 8.91 8.77 9.52
N VAL A 138 8.69 8.86 8.20
CA VAL A 138 7.47 8.32 7.56
C VAL A 138 7.36 6.81 7.73
N LEU A 139 8.46 6.07 7.54
CA LEU A 139 8.48 4.62 7.74
C LEU A 139 8.16 4.22 9.18
N LEU A 140 8.72 4.94 10.16
CA LEU A 140 8.41 4.73 11.58
C LEU A 140 6.95 5.01 11.90
N LEU A 141 6.37 6.08 11.34
CA LEU A 141 4.94 6.39 11.51
C LEU A 141 4.04 5.30 10.91
N VAL A 142 4.36 4.81 9.71
CA VAL A 142 3.64 3.71 9.07
C VAL A 142 3.74 2.43 9.91
N ALA A 143 4.94 2.09 10.40
CA ALA A 143 5.15 0.92 11.26
C ALA A 143 4.38 1.02 12.58
N ALA A 144 4.36 2.19 13.22
CA ALA A 144 3.59 2.45 14.42
C ALA A 144 2.08 2.31 14.16
N ALA A 145 1.57 2.89 13.07
CA ALA A 145 0.17 2.80 12.69
C ALA A 145 -0.26 1.34 12.44
N VAL A 146 0.55 0.57 11.69
CA VAL A 146 0.31 -0.86 11.44
C VAL A 146 0.29 -1.64 12.75
N THR A 147 1.22 -1.36 13.68
CA THR A 147 1.28 -2.03 14.98
C THR A 147 0.04 -1.73 15.83
N VAL A 148 -0.40 -0.47 15.88
CA VAL A 148 -1.63 -0.07 16.57
C VAL A 148 -2.84 -0.78 15.95
N ILE A 149 -2.96 -0.80 14.63
CA ILE A 149 -4.06 -1.50 13.94
C ILE A 149 -4.04 -3.00 14.25
N ALA A 150 -2.87 -3.64 14.24
CA ALA A 150 -2.73 -5.06 14.57
C ALA A 150 -3.15 -5.37 16.02
N LEU A 151 -2.77 -4.52 16.98
CA LEU A 151 -3.19 -4.65 18.38
C LEU A 151 -4.69 -4.46 18.55
N GLN A 152 -5.28 -3.47 17.86
CA GLN A 152 -6.74 -3.24 17.87
C GLN A 152 -7.52 -4.37 17.20
N MET A 153 -6.96 -4.96 16.14
CA MET A 153 -7.56 -6.12 15.48
C MET A 153 -7.51 -7.34 16.40
N ARG A 154 -6.38 -7.58 17.08
CA ARG A 154 -6.25 -8.66 18.06
C ARG A 154 -7.27 -8.53 19.20
N SER A 155 -7.41 -7.33 19.77
CA SER A 155 -8.40 -7.11 20.84
C SER A 155 -9.84 -7.30 20.34
N ALA A 156 -10.17 -6.81 19.14
CA ALA A 156 -11.49 -7.00 18.55
C ALA A 156 -11.85 -8.48 18.33
N VAL A 157 -10.89 -9.29 17.87
CA VAL A 157 -11.07 -10.74 17.67
C VAL A 157 -11.23 -11.47 18.99
N VAL A 158 -10.43 -11.13 20.01
CA VAL A 158 -10.52 -11.74 21.35
C VAL A 158 -11.85 -11.42 22.03
N ASP A 159 -12.33 -10.18 21.87
CA ASP A 159 -13.60 -9.71 22.46
C ASP A 159 -14.85 -10.21 21.71
N GLY A 160 -14.69 -10.93 20.58
CA GLY A 160 -15.81 -11.42 19.77
C GLY A 160 -16.66 -10.31 19.14
N ARG A 161 -16.10 -9.11 18.91
CA ARG A 161 -16.83 -7.98 18.32
C ARG A 161 -16.80 -8.04 16.80
N ASP A 162 -17.76 -8.76 16.23
CA ASP A 162 -17.91 -8.94 14.77
C ASP A 162 -18.22 -7.64 14.00
N THR A 163 -18.71 -6.59 14.68
CA THR A 163 -19.11 -5.31 14.07
C THR A 163 -18.08 -4.20 14.28
N THR A 164 -16.78 -4.51 14.17
CA THR A 164 -15.72 -3.50 14.31
C THR A 164 -15.30 -2.93 12.96
N ALA A 165 -14.80 -1.69 12.94
CA ALA A 165 -14.30 -1.04 11.73
C ALA A 165 -13.14 -1.82 11.06
N TYR A 166 -12.47 -2.69 11.81
CA TYR A 166 -11.37 -3.55 11.36
C TYR A 166 -11.84 -4.86 10.72
N ALA A 167 -13.13 -5.19 10.81
CA ALA A 167 -13.67 -6.46 10.32
C ALA A 167 -13.36 -6.70 8.83
N PHE A 168 -13.24 -5.64 8.01
CA PHE A 168 -12.89 -5.80 6.60
C PHE A 168 -11.51 -6.45 6.38
N LEU A 169 -10.57 -6.31 7.32
CA LEU A 169 -9.23 -6.86 7.24
C LEU A 169 -9.19 -8.37 7.44
N TYR A 170 -10.19 -8.95 8.13
CA TYR A 170 -10.20 -10.38 8.45
C TYR A 170 -11.49 -11.12 8.06
N ALA A 171 -12.50 -10.43 7.53
CA ALA A 171 -13.78 -11.02 7.14
C ALA A 171 -13.65 -12.11 6.07
N GLY A 172 -12.65 -12.01 5.18
CA GLY A 172 -12.37 -13.01 4.15
C GLY A 172 -11.70 -14.28 4.66
N PHE A 173 -11.16 -14.27 5.88
CA PHE A 173 -10.36 -15.36 6.42
C PHE A 173 -11.14 -16.24 7.40
N VAL A 174 -10.72 -17.50 7.53
CA VAL A 174 -11.20 -18.40 8.57
C VAL A 174 -10.85 -17.86 9.96
N HIS A 175 -11.64 -18.19 10.97
CA HIS A 175 -11.52 -17.58 12.31
C HIS A 175 -10.13 -17.74 12.95
N ARG A 176 -9.40 -18.81 12.60
CA ARG A 176 -8.04 -19.11 13.08
C ARG A 176 -6.93 -18.37 12.34
N ALA A 177 -7.24 -17.74 11.20
CA ALA A 177 -6.27 -17.12 10.28
C ALA A 177 -6.42 -15.58 10.20
N TRP A 178 -6.97 -14.93 11.23
CA TRP A 178 -7.13 -13.47 11.28
C TRP A 178 -5.79 -12.70 11.13
N TRP A 179 -4.67 -13.34 11.51
CA TRP A 179 -3.33 -12.78 11.41
C TRP A 179 -2.76 -12.81 9.98
N PHE A 180 -3.42 -13.51 9.04
CA PHE A 180 -2.93 -13.68 7.67
C PHE A 180 -2.85 -12.36 6.91
N GLU A 181 -3.66 -11.37 7.28
CA GLU A 181 -3.56 -10.02 6.73
C GLU A 181 -2.16 -9.40 6.97
N GLY A 182 -1.54 -9.73 8.11
CA GLY A 182 -0.15 -9.35 8.38
C GLY A 182 0.83 -9.98 7.40
N VAL A 183 0.58 -11.20 6.92
CA VAL A 183 1.40 -11.87 5.89
C VAL A 183 1.23 -11.19 4.53
N VAL A 184 0.00 -10.81 4.16
CA VAL A 184 -0.27 -10.04 2.94
C VAL A 184 0.47 -8.71 2.97
N LEU A 185 0.46 -8.02 4.11
CA LEU A 185 1.19 -6.78 4.29
C LEU A 185 2.71 -6.99 4.24
N ALA A 186 3.22 -8.03 4.92
CA ALA A 186 4.64 -8.39 4.90
C ALA A 186 5.14 -8.68 3.48
N ARG A 187 4.35 -9.37 2.65
CA ARG A 187 4.65 -9.56 1.21
C ARG A 187 4.82 -8.22 0.50
N ARG A 188 3.87 -7.29 0.66
CA ARG A 188 3.92 -5.96 0.02
C ARG A 188 5.16 -5.18 0.45
N VAL A 189 5.45 -5.17 1.74
CA VAL A 189 6.64 -4.51 2.30
C VAL A 189 7.91 -5.19 1.79
N GLY A 190 7.98 -6.51 1.77
CA GLY A 190 9.13 -7.26 1.25
C GLY A 190 9.42 -6.94 -0.22
N VAL A 191 8.38 -6.90 -1.06
CA VAL A 191 8.52 -6.47 -2.46
C VAL A 191 9.03 -5.03 -2.55
N ALA A 192 8.47 -4.11 -1.76
CA ALA A 192 8.93 -2.72 -1.73
C ALA A 192 10.39 -2.59 -1.29
N VAL A 193 10.82 -3.38 -0.31
CA VAL A 193 12.21 -3.40 0.17
C VAL A 193 13.17 -3.83 -0.92
N PHE A 194 12.94 -4.97 -1.56
CA PHE A 194 13.86 -5.46 -2.58
C PHE A 194 13.79 -4.64 -3.86
N ALA A 195 12.61 -4.16 -4.27
CA ALA A 195 12.47 -3.33 -5.46
C ALA A 195 13.11 -1.94 -5.31
N SER A 196 13.12 -1.37 -4.10
CA SER A 196 13.67 -0.03 -3.86
C SER A 196 15.14 -0.02 -3.46
N LEU A 197 15.62 -1.05 -2.76
CA LEU A 197 17.00 -1.07 -2.25
C LEU A 197 17.99 -1.79 -3.16
N LEU A 198 17.54 -2.74 -3.98
CA LEU A 198 18.44 -3.46 -4.88
C LEU A 198 18.52 -2.74 -6.24
N PRO A 199 19.73 -2.44 -6.74
CA PRO A 199 19.88 -1.82 -8.04
C PRO A 199 19.29 -2.69 -9.15
N PRO A 200 18.63 -2.08 -10.15
CA PRO A 200 18.15 -2.78 -11.33
C PRO A 200 19.32 -3.50 -12.01
N GLY A 201 19.11 -4.78 -12.35
CA GLY A 201 20.12 -5.59 -13.03
C GLY A 201 21.12 -6.31 -12.11
N THR A 202 21.03 -6.13 -10.78
CA THR A 202 21.78 -7.01 -9.87
C THR A 202 21.26 -8.44 -9.96
N VAL A 203 22.18 -9.41 -9.84
CA VAL A 203 21.84 -10.84 -9.81
C VAL A 203 20.96 -11.23 -8.64
N PHE A 204 20.88 -10.39 -7.59
CA PHE A 204 20.09 -10.63 -6.38
C PHE A 204 18.67 -10.05 -6.44
N ALA A 205 18.40 -9.02 -7.26
CA ALA A 205 17.09 -8.37 -7.31
C ALA A 205 15.97 -9.35 -7.69
N SER A 206 16.16 -10.08 -8.79
CA SER A 206 15.15 -11.01 -9.28
C SER A 206 14.91 -12.19 -8.33
N PRO A 207 15.94 -12.94 -7.87
CA PRO A 207 15.74 -14.01 -6.90
C PRO A 207 15.10 -13.54 -5.59
N ALA A 208 15.44 -12.36 -5.08
CA ALA A 208 14.85 -11.84 -3.85
C ALA A 208 13.35 -11.53 -4.02
N LEU A 209 12.97 -10.87 -5.11
CA LEU A 209 11.56 -10.62 -5.42
C LEU A 209 10.77 -11.93 -5.62
N GLN A 210 11.34 -12.88 -6.35
CA GLN A 210 10.74 -14.21 -6.53
C GLN A 210 10.60 -14.95 -5.20
N ALA A 211 11.62 -14.90 -4.34
CA ALA A 211 11.58 -15.56 -3.04
C ALA A 211 10.45 -15.02 -2.15
N VAL A 212 10.21 -13.71 -2.14
CA VAL A 212 9.07 -13.12 -1.39
C VAL A 212 7.73 -13.62 -1.92
N VAL A 213 7.55 -13.65 -3.25
CA VAL A 213 6.30 -14.07 -3.88
C VAL A 213 6.07 -15.58 -3.70
N VAL A 214 7.11 -16.40 -3.84
CA VAL A 214 7.05 -17.85 -3.63
C VAL A 214 6.80 -18.17 -2.16
N ALA A 215 7.48 -17.52 -1.22
CA ALA A 215 7.23 -17.69 0.21
C ALA A 215 5.78 -17.37 0.56
N PHE A 216 5.23 -16.28 0.02
CA PHE A 216 3.81 -15.95 0.18
C PHE A 216 2.89 -17.03 -0.42
N LEU A 217 3.18 -17.51 -1.63
CA LEU A 217 2.40 -18.57 -2.28
C LEU A 217 2.40 -19.86 -1.45
N LEU A 218 3.55 -20.28 -0.93
CA LEU A 218 3.66 -21.45 -0.06
C LEU A 218 2.82 -21.26 1.21
N VAL A 219 2.97 -20.12 1.89
CA VAL A 219 2.18 -19.79 3.08
C VAL A 219 0.67 -19.80 2.76
N LEU A 220 0.26 -19.24 1.63
CA LEU A 220 -1.13 -19.25 1.17
C LEU A 220 -1.67 -20.68 0.95
N LEU A 221 -0.90 -21.54 0.28
CA LEU A 221 -1.32 -22.92 -0.05
C LEU A 221 -1.30 -23.87 1.15
N PHE A 222 -0.36 -23.70 2.09
CA PHE A 222 -0.26 -24.52 3.29
C PHE A 222 -1.24 -24.07 4.39
N VAL A 223 -1.39 -22.77 4.62
CA VAL A 223 -2.27 -22.25 5.67
C VAL A 223 -3.74 -22.26 5.24
N ARG A 224 -4.01 -22.03 3.94
CA ARG A 224 -5.37 -21.92 3.36
C ARG A 224 -6.28 -20.99 4.18
N PRO A 225 -5.90 -19.71 4.31
CA PRO A 225 -6.56 -18.78 5.22
C PRO A 225 -7.97 -18.39 4.78
N ASN A 226 -8.30 -18.50 3.49
CA ASN A 226 -9.55 -17.99 2.92
C ASN A 226 -10.73 -18.90 3.25
N ARG A 227 -11.89 -18.30 3.56
CA ARG A 227 -13.13 -19.05 3.84
C ARG A 227 -13.65 -19.85 2.64
N THR A 228 -13.44 -19.34 1.43
CA THR A 228 -13.93 -19.94 0.19
C THR A 228 -12.77 -20.38 -0.69
N ASN A 229 -12.94 -21.55 -1.34
CA ASN A 229 -11.96 -22.06 -2.29
C ASN A 229 -11.76 -21.12 -3.49
N LEU A 230 -12.82 -20.42 -3.92
CA LEU A 230 -12.73 -19.44 -4.99
C LEU A 230 -11.79 -18.28 -4.63
N ALA A 231 -11.90 -17.72 -3.42
CA ALA A 231 -11.01 -16.66 -2.97
C ALA A 231 -9.55 -17.15 -2.87
N LEU A 232 -9.34 -18.40 -2.41
CA LEU A 232 -8.02 -19.01 -2.39
C LEU A 232 -7.43 -19.17 -3.80
N GLN A 233 -8.22 -19.66 -4.75
CA GLN A 233 -7.81 -19.83 -6.14
C GLN A 233 -7.49 -18.49 -6.80
N LEU A 234 -8.29 -17.45 -6.57
CA LEU A 234 -8.06 -16.11 -7.11
C LEU A 234 -6.77 -15.49 -6.53
N GLU A 235 -6.55 -15.60 -5.21
CA GLU A 235 -5.31 -15.08 -4.60
C GLU A 235 -4.08 -15.86 -5.07
N ALA A 236 -4.18 -17.19 -5.22
CA ALA A 236 -3.10 -18.02 -5.76
C ALA A 236 -2.80 -17.66 -7.22
N ALA A 237 -3.83 -17.51 -8.06
CA ALA A 237 -3.68 -17.10 -9.46
C ALA A 237 -3.07 -15.71 -9.60
N ALA A 238 -3.50 -14.76 -8.76
CA ALA A 238 -2.90 -13.42 -8.70
C ALA A 238 -1.43 -13.46 -8.28
N THR A 239 -1.08 -14.34 -7.32
CA THR A 239 0.30 -14.52 -6.86
C THR A 239 1.19 -15.15 -7.94
N VAL A 240 0.70 -16.17 -8.63
CA VAL A 240 1.40 -16.79 -9.77
C VAL A 240 1.59 -15.79 -10.91
N THR A 241 0.56 -14.98 -11.20
CA THR A 241 0.62 -13.89 -12.18
C THR A 241 1.67 -12.85 -11.81
N ALA A 242 1.77 -12.49 -10.52
CA ALA A 242 2.81 -11.60 -10.03
C ALA A 242 4.21 -12.20 -10.21
N LEU A 243 4.38 -13.51 -9.95
CA LEU A 243 5.65 -14.21 -10.16
C LEU A 243 6.07 -14.18 -11.64
N ILE A 244 5.15 -14.50 -12.55
CA ILE A 244 5.39 -14.42 -14.01
C ILE A 244 5.72 -12.99 -14.42
N SER A 245 5.01 -12.00 -13.87
CA SER A 245 5.26 -10.57 -14.16
C SER A 245 6.66 -10.15 -13.74
N VAL A 246 7.16 -10.59 -12.58
CA VAL A 246 8.54 -10.33 -12.12
C VAL A 246 9.55 -10.90 -13.12
N VAL A 247 9.35 -12.14 -13.59
CA VAL A 247 10.24 -12.78 -14.58
C VAL A 247 10.20 -12.03 -15.92
N LEU A 248 9.01 -11.66 -16.39
CA LEU A 248 8.86 -10.93 -17.66
C LEU A 248 9.51 -9.55 -17.60
N VAL A 249 9.26 -8.77 -16.55
CA VAL A 249 9.87 -7.45 -16.36
C VAL A 249 11.39 -7.56 -16.30
N GLN A 250 11.92 -8.59 -15.63
CA GLN A 250 13.37 -8.83 -15.61
C GLN A 250 13.91 -9.13 -17.01
N ASN A 251 13.24 -9.98 -17.78
CA ASN A 251 13.66 -10.30 -19.15
C ASN A 251 13.59 -9.09 -20.07
N MET A 252 12.63 -8.18 -19.87
CA MET A 252 12.55 -6.92 -20.62
C MET A 252 13.81 -6.06 -20.45
N LEU A 253 14.40 -6.04 -19.25
CA LEU A 253 15.61 -5.25 -18.98
C LEU A 253 16.83 -5.68 -19.80
N TYR A 254 16.91 -6.97 -20.17
CA TYR A 254 18.02 -7.52 -20.96
C TYR A 254 17.68 -7.73 -22.44
N THR A 255 16.44 -7.43 -22.85
CA THR A 255 15.99 -7.65 -24.21
C THR A 255 16.29 -6.43 -25.08
N ALA A 256 17.23 -6.56 -26.02
CA ALA A 256 17.57 -5.50 -26.98
C ALA A 256 16.59 -5.40 -28.17
N THR A 257 15.83 -6.47 -28.45
CA THR A 257 14.95 -6.53 -29.63
C THR A 257 13.58 -5.92 -29.34
N LYS A 258 13.22 -4.88 -30.11
CA LYS A 258 11.95 -4.13 -29.92
C LYS A 258 10.70 -5.01 -30.04
N SER A 259 10.69 -5.98 -30.96
CA SER A 259 9.56 -6.90 -31.16
C SER A 259 9.34 -7.81 -29.94
N SER A 260 10.41 -8.33 -29.36
CA SER A 260 10.35 -9.15 -28.15
C SER A 260 9.90 -8.32 -26.94
N LEU A 261 10.41 -7.10 -26.80
CA LEU A 261 9.98 -6.17 -25.73
C LEU A 261 8.48 -5.85 -25.83
N ALA A 262 7.96 -5.61 -27.03
CA ALA A 262 6.55 -5.37 -27.28
C ALA A 262 5.69 -6.60 -26.91
N ALA A 263 6.13 -7.80 -27.32
CA ALA A 263 5.44 -9.05 -26.99
C ALA A 263 5.41 -9.32 -25.49
N MET A 264 6.53 -9.15 -24.79
CA MET A 264 6.59 -9.29 -23.33
C MET A 264 5.69 -8.27 -22.62
N THR A 265 5.66 -7.02 -23.11
CA THR A 265 4.81 -5.95 -22.52
C THR A 265 3.34 -6.29 -22.67
N LEU A 266 2.94 -6.71 -23.87
CA LEU A 266 1.58 -7.17 -24.14
C LEU A 266 1.21 -8.35 -23.24
N LEU A 267 2.11 -9.33 -23.06
CA LEU A 267 1.86 -10.48 -22.19
C LEU A 267 1.65 -10.06 -20.73
N VAL A 268 2.46 -9.13 -20.21
CA VAL A 268 2.26 -8.57 -18.86
C VAL A 268 0.88 -7.90 -18.74
N ILE A 269 0.48 -7.09 -19.72
CA ILE A 269 -0.81 -6.40 -19.72
C ILE A 269 -1.96 -7.42 -19.75
N VAL A 270 -1.92 -8.40 -20.65
CA VAL A 270 -2.97 -9.41 -20.81
C VAL A 270 -3.08 -10.28 -19.56
N LEU A 271 -1.96 -10.75 -19.00
CA LEU A 271 -1.94 -11.60 -17.83
C LEU A 271 -2.53 -10.90 -16.60
N ASN A 272 -2.08 -9.67 -16.33
CA ASN A 272 -2.61 -8.88 -15.21
C ASN A 272 -4.06 -8.45 -15.46
N GLY A 273 -4.39 -8.07 -16.69
CA GLY A 273 -5.75 -7.72 -17.09
C GLY A 273 -6.74 -8.87 -16.90
N ALA A 274 -6.34 -10.10 -17.21
CA ALA A 274 -7.17 -11.29 -17.00
C ALA A 274 -7.46 -11.54 -15.51
N VAL A 275 -6.45 -11.40 -14.63
CA VAL A 275 -6.65 -11.52 -13.18
C VAL A 275 -7.58 -10.43 -12.65
N ILE A 276 -7.38 -9.17 -13.08
CA ILE A 276 -8.25 -8.06 -12.67
C ILE A 276 -9.69 -8.33 -13.13
N ALA A 277 -9.89 -8.78 -14.37
CA ALA A 277 -11.20 -9.12 -14.90
C ALA A 277 -11.87 -10.26 -14.12
N ALA A 278 -11.11 -11.30 -13.73
CA ALA A 278 -11.62 -12.39 -12.90
C ALA A 278 -12.04 -11.90 -11.49
N LEU A 279 -11.25 -11.03 -10.87
CA LEU A 279 -11.55 -10.43 -9.57
C LEU A 279 -12.79 -9.54 -9.63
N THR A 280 -12.91 -8.69 -10.66
CA THR A 280 -14.08 -7.80 -10.84
C THR A 280 -15.33 -8.60 -11.15
N ALA A 281 -15.25 -9.65 -11.97
CA ALA A 281 -16.36 -10.55 -12.23
C ALA A 281 -16.82 -11.26 -10.93
N GLY A 282 -15.87 -11.72 -10.10
CA GLY A 282 -16.18 -12.32 -8.79
C GLY A 282 -16.87 -11.34 -7.84
N LEU A 283 -16.45 -10.07 -7.83
CA LEU A 283 -17.07 -9.01 -7.03
C LEU A 283 -18.49 -8.65 -7.53
N LEU A 284 -18.72 -8.68 -8.84
CA LEU A 284 -20.01 -8.30 -9.45
C LEU A 284 -21.02 -9.45 -9.53
N ALA A 285 -20.58 -10.70 -9.44
CA ALA A 285 -21.43 -11.90 -9.46
C ALA A 285 -22.68 -11.81 -8.54
N PRO A 286 -22.58 -11.43 -7.25
CA PRO A 286 -23.76 -11.30 -6.39
C PRO A 286 -24.73 -10.21 -6.85
N LEU A 287 -24.23 -9.14 -7.49
CA LEU A 287 -25.04 -8.05 -8.01
C LEU A 287 -25.84 -8.49 -9.24
N PHE A 288 -25.24 -9.31 -10.10
CA PHE A 288 -25.94 -9.93 -11.24
C PHE A 288 -27.01 -10.94 -10.80
N VAL A 289 -26.76 -11.72 -9.75
CA VAL A 289 -27.77 -12.63 -9.19
C VAL A 289 -28.97 -11.84 -8.64
N LEU A 290 -28.73 -10.72 -7.95
CA LEU A 290 -29.78 -9.82 -7.46
C LEU A 290 -30.58 -9.15 -8.60
N LEU A 291 -29.92 -8.77 -9.69
CA LEU A 291 -30.57 -8.17 -10.86
C LEU A 291 -31.37 -9.18 -11.69
N ARG A 292 -30.97 -10.45 -11.70
CA ARG A 292 -31.65 -11.53 -12.47
C ARG A 292 -32.82 -12.18 -11.71
N GLY A 293 -32.91 -11.95 -10.40
CA GLY A 293 -34.01 -12.38 -9.54
C GLY A 293 -35.13 -11.35 -9.37
N ARG A 294 -35.08 -10.26 -10.13
CA ARG A 294 -36.18 -9.30 -10.34
C ARG A 294 -36.64 -9.39 -11.80
#